data_AF-A0A3L7RY65-F1
#
_entry.id   AF-A0A3L7RY65-F1
#
_cell.length_a   1.000
_cell.length_b   1.000
_cell.length_c   1.000
_cell.angle_alpha   90.00
_cell.angle_beta   90.00
_cell.angle_gamma   90.00
#
_symmetry.space_group_name_H-M   'P 1'
#
loop_
_entity.id
_entity.type
_entity.pdbx_description
1 polymer ?
#
loop_
_entity_poly.entity_id
_entity_poly.type
_entity_poly.pdbx_seq_one_letter_code
_entity_poly.pdbx_strand_id
1 'polypeptide(L)'
;APIVPVHIDGMWGSVLSFSEGRFFRKWPRLVGGGWRRPLTVWFGRPLPVGSSPRDARFALQELTTHGIRDRMLTTRSAEREIAAWLRRHAADARPLQAALDEVRGHGAGARADGRLPDWAALAATAEAFESGCLVRRDDRMVSSLVPTDPLHLDLGVCGGPLLGIAATTIDPGLSAVPMLEELKRLRATIWLARIGQVAAIAALPPEQVGRLPDVIVIPIGDGGENVIARQAAAAFRTAHGIEPVVAFAPEAVGGLVSMNTPPSRLVADAEIISRPESLGRVVMGVVVWPLASDRARLGLEPLDGDASDGGTSEDEGASKADFSLIVAATAARRTAGGGDGREREPLSCAVSGKYLVDDHGFLFPPGTAEEVIHAGEPPRGQSSGESRRSKSNLG
;
A
#
# COMPACT_ATOMS: atom_id res chain seq x y z
N ALA A 1 -25.10 -21.85 -9.82
CA ALA A 1 -24.57 -22.10 -8.46
C ALA A 1 -24.02 -20.78 -7.91
N PRO A 2 -24.07 -20.53 -6.59
CA PRO A 2 -23.46 -19.35 -6.00
C PRO A 2 -21.93 -19.38 -6.14
N ILE A 3 -21.30 -18.20 -6.21
CA ILE A 3 -19.84 -18.06 -6.22
C ILE A 3 -19.37 -18.02 -4.76
N VAL A 4 -18.37 -18.82 -4.41
CA VAL A 4 -17.75 -18.80 -3.07
C VAL A 4 -16.32 -18.27 -3.20
N PRO A 5 -16.01 -17.07 -2.66
CA PRO A 5 -14.64 -16.56 -2.64
C PRO A 5 -13.74 -17.45 -1.78
N VAL A 6 -12.53 -17.75 -2.26
CA VAL A 6 -11.54 -18.55 -1.53
C VAL A 6 -10.19 -17.85 -1.58
N HIS A 7 -9.64 -17.58 -0.40
CA HIS A 7 -8.27 -17.07 -0.24
C HIS A 7 -7.37 -18.19 0.29
N ILE A 8 -6.21 -18.39 -0.34
CA ILE A 8 -5.24 -19.42 0.05
C ILE A 8 -3.93 -18.72 0.40
N ASP A 9 -3.46 -18.97 1.62
CA ASP A 9 -2.26 -18.39 2.19
C ASP A 9 -1.20 -19.45 2.50
N GLY A 10 0.06 -19.02 2.63
CA GLY A 10 1.20 -19.87 2.96
C GLY A 10 1.84 -20.58 1.75
N MET A 11 1.29 -20.38 0.55
CA MET A 11 1.85 -20.93 -0.70
C MET A 11 3.13 -20.19 -1.15
N TRP A 12 3.21 -18.88 -0.87
CA TRP A 12 4.29 -18.01 -1.31
C TRP A 12 5.46 -18.00 -0.31
N GLY A 13 6.70 -18.08 -0.81
CA GLY A 13 7.93 -18.28 -0.02
C GLY A 13 8.39 -19.74 0.11
N SER A 14 7.78 -20.67 -0.62
CA SER A 14 8.36 -21.99 -0.92
C SER A 14 9.62 -21.83 -1.81
N VAL A 15 10.51 -22.83 -1.80
CA VAL A 15 11.72 -22.92 -2.67
C VAL A 15 11.37 -22.80 -4.17
N LEU A 16 10.10 -23.03 -4.52
CA LEU A 16 9.54 -22.98 -5.87
C LEU A 16 8.87 -21.64 -6.25
N SER A 17 8.74 -20.70 -5.30
CA SER A 17 8.10 -19.39 -5.58
C SER A 17 9.13 -18.33 -5.99
N PHE A 18 8.73 -17.44 -6.92
CA PHE A 18 9.51 -16.26 -7.26
C PHE A 18 9.44 -15.26 -6.10
N SER A 19 10.60 -14.96 -5.55
CA SER A 19 10.88 -13.93 -4.54
C SER A 19 12.36 -13.59 -4.71
N GLU A 20 12.82 -12.38 -4.37
CA GLU A 20 14.24 -12.02 -4.45
C GLU A 20 14.90 -12.12 -5.85
N GLY A 21 14.14 -12.09 -6.95
CA GLY A 21 14.71 -12.16 -8.31
C GLY A 21 15.45 -13.46 -8.65
N ARG A 22 15.25 -14.54 -7.89
CA ARG A 22 15.98 -15.82 -8.05
C ARG A 22 15.03 -17.01 -7.97
N PHE A 23 15.22 -17.96 -8.88
CA PHE A 23 14.66 -19.32 -8.83
C PHE A 23 15.65 -20.28 -8.14
N PHE A 24 15.16 -21.23 -7.32
CA PHE A 24 15.86 -22.44 -6.83
C PHE A 24 17.11 -22.31 -5.94
N ARG A 25 17.49 -21.11 -5.48
CA ARG A 25 18.63 -20.95 -4.53
C ARG A 25 18.27 -20.15 -3.28
N LYS A 26 17.17 -20.54 -2.63
CA LYS A 26 16.73 -19.95 -1.36
C LYS A 26 16.74 -20.99 -0.26
N TRP A 27 17.39 -20.65 0.84
CA TRP A 27 17.20 -21.35 2.09
C TRP A 27 15.82 -20.99 2.66
N PRO A 28 15.01 -21.96 3.10
CA PRO A 28 13.69 -21.69 3.68
C PRO A 28 13.82 -20.71 4.86
N ARG A 29 12.94 -19.69 4.96
CA ARG A 29 12.82 -18.91 6.20
C ARG A 29 12.28 -19.87 7.29
N LEU A 30 13.19 -20.49 8.03
CA LEU A 30 12.92 -21.28 9.24
C LEU A 30 12.67 -20.32 10.40
N VAL A 31 11.51 -19.68 10.43
CA VAL A 31 11.08 -18.90 11.60
C VAL A 31 10.10 -19.78 12.37
N GLY A 32 10.50 -20.25 13.56
CA GLY A 32 9.59 -20.97 14.48
C GLY A 32 9.71 -22.51 14.55
N GLY A 33 10.84 -23.12 14.19
CA GLY A 33 11.13 -24.52 14.57
C GLY A 33 10.35 -25.64 13.85
N GLY A 34 9.50 -25.33 12.87
CA GLY A 34 8.75 -26.32 12.09
C GLY A 34 9.32 -26.54 10.68
N TRP A 35 9.39 -27.81 10.25
CA TRP A 35 9.82 -28.22 8.89
C TRP A 35 8.75 -28.00 7.79
N ARG A 36 7.57 -27.47 8.15
CA ARG A 36 6.43 -27.29 7.23
C ARG A 36 5.80 -25.91 7.43
N ARG A 37 5.62 -25.15 6.35
CA ARG A 37 4.82 -23.91 6.38
C ARG A 37 3.34 -24.29 6.45
N PRO A 38 2.54 -23.67 7.34
CA PRO A 38 1.10 -23.88 7.35
C PRO A 38 0.50 -23.32 6.05
N LEU A 39 -0.36 -24.10 5.40
CA LEU A 39 -1.26 -23.62 4.36
C LEU A 39 -2.60 -23.32 5.02
N THR A 40 -3.10 -22.10 4.84
CA THR A 40 -4.39 -21.68 5.40
C THR A 40 -5.34 -21.37 4.26
N VAL A 41 -6.56 -21.91 4.33
CA VAL A 41 -7.62 -21.65 3.34
C VAL A 41 -8.77 -20.95 4.03
N TRP A 42 -9.14 -19.79 3.51
CA TRP A 42 -10.26 -18.98 3.97
C TRP A 42 -11.40 -19.10 2.96
N PHE A 43 -12.59 -19.41 3.46
CA PHE A 43 -13.81 -19.44 2.66
C PHE A 43 -14.66 -18.23 3.02
N GLY A 44 -14.97 -17.42 2.00
CA GLY A 44 -15.87 -16.27 2.14
C GLY A 44 -17.33 -16.69 2.14
N ARG A 45 -18.21 -15.71 2.34
CA ARG A 45 -19.65 -15.90 2.19
C ARG A 45 -19.99 -16.21 0.72
N PRO A 46 -20.90 -17.16 0.44
CA PRO A 46 -21.44 -17.33 -0.90
C PRO A 46 -22.08 -16.03 -1.39
N LEU A 47 -21.66 -15.56 -2.55
CA LEU A 47 -22.20 -14.36 -3.17
C LEU A 47 -23.55 -14.65 -3.85
N PRO A 48 -24.43 -13.64 -3.96
CA PRO A 48 -25.68 -13.77 -4.72
C PRO A 48 -25.47 -14.32 -6.14
N VAL A 49 -26.41 -15.14 -6.59
CA VAL A 49 -26.37 -15.65 -7.97
C VAL A 49 -26.47 -14.46 -8.94
N GLY A 50 -25.52 -14.35 -9.87
CA GLY A 50 -25.45 -13.24 -10.80
C GLY A 50 -24.57 -12.07 -10.36
N SER A 51 -23.85 -12.17 -9.22
CA SER A 51 -22.82 -11.20 -8.84
C SER A 51 -21.83 -10.97 -9.99
N SER A 52 -21.51 -9.70 -10.23
CA SER A 52 -20.58 -9.33 -11.30
C SER A 52 -19.14 -9.78 -10.96
N PRO A 53 -18.25 -9.93 -11.96
CA PRO A 53 -16.82 -10.17 -11.69
C PRO A 53 -16.18 -9.10 -10.79
N ARG A 54 -16.64 -7.85 -10.90
CA ARG A 54 -16.20 -6.73 -10.07
C ARG A 54 -16.58 -6.93 -8.60
N ASP A 55 -17.83 -7.30 -8.34
CA ASP A 55 -18.30 -7.57 -6.97
C ASP A 55 -17.58 -8.77 -6.35
N ALA A 56 -17.39 -9.83 -7.14
CA ALA A 56 -16.65 -11.01 -6.71
C ALA A 56 -15.19 -10.68 -6.38
N ARG A 57 -14.56 -9.78 -7.16
CA ARG A 57 -13.21 -9.28 -6.91
C ARG A 57 -13.13 -8.52 -5.59
N PHE A 58 -14.03 -7.58 -5.31
CA PHE A 58 -14.00 -6.84 -4.04
C PHE A 58 -14.24 -7.75 -2.84
N ALA A 59 -15.18 -8.69 -2.91
CA ALA A 59 -15.42 -9.66 -1.84
C ALA A 59 -14.21 -10.57 -1.59
N LEU A 60 -13.51 -11.01 -2.66
CA LEU A 60 -12.28 -11.79 -2.55
C LEU A 60 -11.12 -10.99 -1.94
N GLN A 61 -11.00 -9.71 -2.30
CA GLN A 61 -9.98 -8.81 -1.75
C GLN A 61 -10.24 -8.53 -0.26
N GLU A 62 -11.49 -8.30 0.14
CA GLU A 62 -11.86 -8.19 1.56
C GLU A 62 -11.49 -9.47 2.32
N LEU A 63 -11.87 -10.66 1.80
CA LEU A 63 -11.48 -11.94 2.40
C LEU A 63 -9.95 -12.10 2.54
N THR A 64 -9.20 -11.65 1.54
CA THR A 64 -7.73 -11.67 1.56
C THR A 64 -7.18 -10.74 2.66
N THR A 65 -7.79 -9.59 2.85
CA THR A 65 -7.47 -8.66 3.94
C THR A 65 -7.66 -9.30 5.31
N HIS A 66 -8.76 -10.03 5.53
CA HIS A 66 -8.95 -10.82 6.76
C HIS A 66 -7.90 -11.92 6.94
N GLY A 67 -7.60 -12.68 5.88
CA GLY A 67 -6.61 -13.76 5.92
C GLY A 67 -5.21 -13.28 6.29
N ILE A 68 -4.77 -12.18 5.69
CA ILE A 68 -3.47 -11.55 5.99
C ILE A 68 -3.43 -11.04 7.42
N ARG A 69 -4.51 -10.41 7.90
CA ARG A 69 -4.60 -9.91 9.27
C ARG A 69 -4.42 -11.05 10.28
N ASP A 70 -5.15 -12.15 10.12
CA ASP A 70 -5.01 -13.31 11.01
C ASP A 70 -3.61 -13.94 10.92
N ARG A 71 -3.02 -14.03 9.72
CA ARG A 71 -1.62 -14.48 9.56
C ARG A 71 -0.65 -13.58 10.34
N MET A 72 -0.80 -12.26 10.26
CA MET A 72 0.07 -11.32 10.99
C MET A 72 -0.06 -11.48 12.50
N LEU A 73 -1.23 -11.83 13.01
CA LEU A 73 -1.45 -12.05 14.44
C LEU A 73 -0.93 -13.41 14.93
N THR A 74 -0.98 -14.44 14.08
CA THR A 74 -0.69 -15.83 14.47
C THR A 74 0.75 -16.26 14.19
N THR A 75 1.34 -15.79 13.09
CA THR A 75 2.64 -16.29 12.60
C THR A 75 3.77 -15.27 12.68
N ARG A 76 3.43 -13.98 12.66
CA ARG A 76 4.40 -12.89 12.69
C ARG A 76 4.34 -12.17 14.02
N SER A 77 5.49 -11.78 14.56
CA SER A 77 5.54 -11.04 15.82
C SER A 77 6.45 -9.84 15.62
N ALA A 78 5.87 -8.78 15.05
CA ALA A 78 6.57 -7.53 14.76
C ALA A 78 7.28 -6.97 16.00
N GLU A 79 6.63 -7.05 17.15
CA GLU A 79 7.22 -6.64 18.43
C GLU A 79 8.51 -7.42 18.73
N ARG A 80 8.50 -8.75 18.56
CA ARG A 80 9.69 -9.58 18.79
C ARG A 80 10.78 -9.32 17.76
N GLU A 81 10.41 -9.09 16.49
CA GLU A 81 11.33 -8.70 15.41
C GLU A 81 12.06 -7.40 15.74
N ILE A 82 11.29 -6.37 16.12
CA ILE A 82 11.79 -5.05 16.53
C ILE A 82 12.67 -5.18 17.77
N ALA A 83 12.21 -5.85 18.82
CA ALA A 83 12.99 -6.06 20.04
C ALA A 83 14.29 -6.84 19.77
N ALA A 84 14.26 -7.86 18.91
CA ALA A 84 15.46 -8.62 18.52
C ALA A 84 16.41 -7.80 17.65
N TRP A 85 15.90 -6.86 16.86
CA TRP A 85 16.72 -5.94 16.10
C TRP A 85 17.41 -4.91 16.99
N LEU A 86 16.67 -4.30 17.93
CA LEU A 86 17.20 -3.34 18.91
C LEU A 86 18.36 -3.93 19.71
N ARG A 87 18.24 -5.18 20.17
CA ARG A 87 19.32 -5.89 20.87
C ARG A 87 20.57 -6.09 20.03
N ARG A 88 20.43 -6.23 18.70
CA ARG A 88 21.54 -6.47 17.78
C ARG A 88 22.20 -5.18 17.26
N HIS A 89 21.46 -4.07 17.27
CA HIS A 89 21.89 -2.79 16.67
C HIS A 89 21.82 -1.63 17.67
N ALA A 90 22.17 -1.88 18.93
CA ALA A 90 22.00 -0.92 20.03
C ALA A 90 22.62 0.46 19.76
N ALA A 91 23.71 0.55 18.98
CA ALA A 91 24.36 1.81 18.62
C ALA A 91 23.53 2.68 17.65
N ASP A 92 22.79 2.04 16.74
CA ASP A 92 22.00 2.68 15.66
C ASP A 92 20.50 2.75 15.99
N ALA A 93 20.11 2.16 17.13
CA ALA A 93 18.73 1.99 17.55
C ALA A 93 18.04 3.23 18.13
N ARG A 94 18.77 4.34 18.32
CA ARG A 94 18.25 5.54 19.01
C ARG A 94 16.97 6.12 18.39
N PRO A 95 16.87 6.32 17.05
CA PRO A 95 15.63 6.83 16.44
C PRO A 95 14.46 5.88 16.63
N LEU A 96 14.69 4.57 16.49
CA LEU A 96 13.67 3.54 16.70
C LEU A 96 13.21 3.47 18.15
N GLN A 97 14.14 3.53 19.11
CA GLN A 97 13.81 3.54 20.52
C GLN A 97 13.01 4.78 20.89
N ALA A 98 13.43 5.97 20.45
CA ALA A 98 12.74 7.23 20.72
C ALA A 98 11.30 7.24 20.15
N ALA A 99 11.11 6.80 18.90
CA ALA A 99 9.78 6.71 18.30
C ALA A 99 8.89 5.70 19.03
N LEU A 100 9.43 4.56 19.46
CA LEU A 100 8.69 3.59 20.24
C LEU A 100 8.32 4.13 21.62
N ASP A 101 9.21 4.88 22.28
CA ASP A 101 8.96 5.49 23.59
C ASP A 101 7.90 6.60 23.50
N GLU A 102 7.92 7.39 22.42
CA GLU A 102 6.89 8.39 22.10
C GLU A 102 5.52 7.72 21.90
N VAL A 103 5.46 6.67 21.08
CA VAL A 103 4.23 5.90 20.84
C VAL A 103 3.75 5.20 22.12
N ARG A 104 4.66 4.76 22.99
CA ARG A 104 4.37 4.15 24.31
C ARG A 104 4.00 5.16 25.39
N GLY A 105 3.98 6.46 25.08
CA GLY A 105 3.56 7.51 26.02
C GLY A 105 4.61 7.90 27.07
N HIS A 106 5.90 7.63 26.85
CA HIS A 106 6.98 8.08 27.74
C HIS A 106 7.60 9.40 27.23
N GLY A 107 6.82 10.48 27.15
CA GLY A 107 7.28 11.81 26.71
C GLY A 107 6.20 12.90 26.68
N ALA A 108 6.59 14.16 26.50
CA ALA A 108 5.73 15.35 26.57
C ALA A 108 4.68 15.48 25.43
N GLY A 109 4.57 14.48 24.55
CA GLY A 109 3.58 14.34 23.48
C GLY A 109 2.84 12.99 23.51
N ALA A 110 2.68 12.40 24.70
CA ALA A 110 2.02 11.11 24.88
C ALA A 110 0.65 11.05 24.20
N ARG A 111 0.38 9.97 23.44
CA ARG A 111 -0.99 9.63 23.04
C ARG A 111 -1.82 9.40 24.30
N ALA A 112 -2.96 10.08 24.39
CA ALA A 112 -3.83 10.08 25.57
C ALA A 112 -4.41 8.69 25.94
N ASP A 113 -4.27 7.68 25.06
CA ASP A 113 -4.85 6.34 25.24
C ASP A 113 -3.84 5.26 25.70
N GLY A 114 -2.53 5.56 25.75
CA GLY A 114 -1.51 4.63 26.25
C GLY A 114 -1.40 3.29 25.50
N ARG A 115 -1.98 3.17 24.29
CA ARG A 115 -2.02 1.92 23.53
C ARG A 115 -0.76 1.74 22.67
N LEU A 116 -0.20 0.54 22.72
CA LEU A 116 0.89 0.10 21.83
C LEU A 116 0.44 0.17 20.35
N PRO A 117 1.39 0.35 19.40
CA PRO A 117 1.04 0.33 17.99
C PRO A 117 0.52 -1.06 17.61
N ASP A 118 -0.41 -1.10 16.64
CA ASP A 118 -0.94 -2.35 16.12
C ASP A 118 0.15 -3.11 15.35
N TRP A 119 0.83 -4.02 16.05
CA TRP A 119 1.96 -4.80 15.52
C TRP A 119 1.62 -5.60 14.27
N ALA A 120 0.39 -6.10 14.17
CA ALA A 120 -0.04 -6.85 13.00
C ALA A 120 -0.26 -5.93 11.79
N ALA A 121 -0.73 -4.71 12.01
CA ALA A 121 -0.85 -3.70 10.97
C ALA A 121 0.51 -3.23 10.46
N LEU A 122 1.46 -2.96 11.37
CA LEU A 122 2.84 -2.62 11.00
C LEU A 122 3.49 -3.72 10.14
N ALA A 123 3.28 -4.99 10.54
CA ALA A 123 3.78 -6.13 9.79
C ALA A 123 3.12 -6.26 8.41
N ALA A 124 1.81 -6.06 8.31
CA ALA A 124 1.09 -6.07 7.04
C ALA A 124 1.59 -4.94 6.11
N THR A 125 1.78 -3.72 6.64
CA THR A 125 2.34 -2.58 5.88
C THR A 125 3.73 -2.91 5.34
N ALA A 126 4.60 -3.48 6.16
CA ALA A 126 5.94 -3.87 5.73
C ALA A 126 5.91 -4.97 4.64
N GLU A 127 5.01 -5.96 4.75
CA GLU A 127 4.90 -7.00 3.71
C GLU A 127 4.31 -6.45 2.40
N ALA A 128 3.29 -5.59 2.49
CA ALA A 128 2.72 -4.89 1.34
C ALA A 128 3.79 -4.06 0.63
N PHE A 129 4.64 -3.34 1.39
CA PHE A 129 5.77 -2.60 0.85
C PHE A 129 6.87 -3.51 0.27
N GLU A 130 7.25 -4.61 0.93
CA GLU A 130 8.22 -5.59 0.41
C GLU A 130 7.79 -6.09 -0.98
N SER A 131 6.51 -6.43 -1.13
CA SER A 131 5.92 -6.89 -2.39
C SER A 131 5.81 -5.76 -3.43
N GLY A 132 5.31 -4.59 -3.04
CA GLY A 132 5.12 -3.47 -3.97
C GLY A 132 6.44 -2.89 -4.47
N CYS A 133 7.45 -2.81 -3.61
CA CYS A 133 8.77 -2.26 -3.89
C CYS A 133 9.78 -3.33 -4.40
N LEU A 134 9.43 -4.63 -4.34
CA LEU A 134 10.32 -5.74 -4.65
C LEU A 134 11.67 -5.62 -3.93
N VAL A 135 11.58 -5.45 -2.60
CA VAL A 135 12.74 -5.22 -1.73
C VAL A 135 13.71 -6.40 -1.82
N ARG A 136 15.00 -6.06 -1.96
CA ARG A 136 16.14 -6.99 -1.97
C ARG A 136 16.79 -6.97 -0.60
N ARG A 137 17.42 -8.09 -0.21
CA ARG A 137 18.04 -8.21 1.12
C ARG A 137 19.24 -7.28 1.35
N ASP A 138 19.88 -6.87 0.27
CA ASP A 138 21.00 -5.94 0.27
C ASP A 138 20.56 -4.48 0.11
N ASP A 139 19.24 -4.21 0.03
CA ASP A 139 18.73 -2.86 0.04
C ASP A 139 19.11 -2.13 1.33
N ARG A 140 19.32 -0.83 1.19
CA ARG A 140 19.62 0.11 2.27
C ARG A 140 18.59 1.22 2.18
N MET A 141 17.66 1.21 3.11
CA MET A 141 16.60 2.21 3.17
C MET A 141 17.05 3.42 3.98
N VAL A 142 16.83 4.61 3.44
CA VAL A 142 16.97 5.86 4.17
C VAL A 142 15.60 6.52 4.25
N SER A 143 15.25 7.02 5.44
CA SER A 143 14.03 7.78 5.66
C SER A 143 14.39 9.20 6.07
N SER A 144 13.76 10.18 5.43
CA SER A 144 13.81 11.60 5.82
C SER A 144 12.41 12.15 6.12
N LEU A 145 11.56 11.28 6.68
CA LEU A 145 10.19 11.57 7.10
C LEU A 145 10.14 12.13 8.52
N VAL A 146 9.25 13.09 8.77
CA VAL A 146 8.92 13.59 10.12
C VAL A 146 7.81 12.75 10.78
N PRO A 147 7.64 12.79 12.12
CA PRO A 147 6.63 11.99 12.82
C PRO A 147 5.19 12.13 12.31
N THR A 148 4.84 13.28 11.75
CA THR A 148 3.52 13.56 11.18
C THR A 148 3.34 13.04 9.75
N ASP A 149 4.42 12.62 9.09
CA ASP A 149 4.35 12.12 7.72
C ASP A 149 3.73 10.71 7.68
N PRO A 150 2.97 10.39 6.62
CA PRO A 150 2.53 9.04 6.35
C PRO A 150 3.70 8.05 6.34
N LEU A 151 3.48 6.86 6.90
CA LEU A 151 4.46 5.75 6.97
C LEU A 151 5.74 6.06 7.78
N HIS A 152 5.80 7.18 8.51
CA HIS A 152 6.95 7.48 9.37
C HIS A 152 7.22 6.36 10.37
N LEU A 153 6.21 5.96 11.14
CA LEU A 153 6.38 4.90 12.13
C LEU A 153 6.63 3.54 11.46
N ASP A 154 5.79 3.18 10.48
CA ASP A 154 5.73 1.83 9.90
C ASP A 154 6.99 1.48 9.10
N LEU A 155 7.40 2.37 8.21
CA LEU A 155 8.53 2.15 7.31
C LEU A 155 9.70 3.05 7.66
N GLY A 156 9.44 4.33 7.96
CA GLY A 156 10.48 5.31 8.23
C GLY A 156 11.34 4.96 9.45
N VAL A 157 10.74 4.33 10.45
CA VAL A 157 11.40 3.95 11.70
C VAL A 157 11.42 2.43 11.88
N CYS A 158 10.28 1.74 11.75
CA CYS A 158 10.20 0.29 11.94
C CYS A 158 10.62 -0.51 10.69
N GLY A 159 10.84 0.13 9.54
CA GLY A 159 11.04 -0.61 8.29
C GLY A 159 12.30 -1.47 8.25
N GLY A 160 13.39 -1.06 8.90
CA GLY A 160 14.60 -1.90 9.03
C GLY A 160 14.34 -3.27 9.66
N PRO A 161 13.87 -3.33 10.92
CA PRO A 161 13.51 -4.59 11.56
C PRO A 161 12.44 -5.39 10.79
N LEU A 162 11.41 -4.72 10.27
CA LEU A 162 10.26 -5.39 9.65
C LEU A 162 10.53 -5.89 8.23
N LEU A 163 11.42 -5.25 7.47
CA LEU A 163 11.82 -5.70 6.13
C LEU A 163 13.08 -6.58 6.18
N GLY A 164 13.79 -6.61 7.32
CA GLY A 164 15.03 -7.36 7.48
C GLY A 164 16.19 -6.79 6.67
N ILE A 165 16.19 -5.48 6.43
CA ILE A 165 17.22 -4.74 5.68
C ILE A 165 17.88 -3.67 6.55
N ALA A 166 18.97 -3.07 6.07
CA ALA A 166 19.53 -1.90 6.72
C ALA A 166 18.59 -0.70 6.51
N ALA A 167 18.22 -0.02 7.59
CA ALA A 167 17.44 1.21 7.52
C ALA A 167 18.03 2.29 8.43
N THR A 168 17.97 3.54 7.99
CA THR A 168 18.47 4.69 8.77
C THR A 168 17.55 5.89 8.57
N THR A 169 17.17 6.54 9.67
CA THR A 169 16.49 7.84 9.63
C THR A 169 17.54 8.94 9.66
N ILE A 170 17.45 9.88 8.73
CA ILE A 170 18.29 11.08 8.68
C ILE A 170 17.47 12.32 9.04
N ASP A 171 18.15 13.43 9.32
CA ASP A 171 17.48 14.69 9.62
C ASP A 171 16.60 15.14 8.43
N PRO A 172 15.28 15.25 8.60
CA PRO A 172 14.37 15.67 7.54
C PRO A 172 14.60 17.13 7.10
N GLY A 173 15.21 17.96 7.95
CA GLY A 173 15.48 19.39 7.72
C GLY A 173 16.71 19.69 6.88
N LEU A 174 17.50 18.67 6.50
CA LEU A 174 18.66 18.85 5.61
C LEU A 174 18.24 19.50 4.28
N SER A 175 19.04 20.47 3.83
CA SER A 175 18.92 21.01 2.48
C SER A 175 19.37 19.98 1.43
N ALA A 176 19.06 20.24 0.15
CA ALA A 176 19.20 19.25 -0.91
C ALA A 176 20.63 18.67 -1.05
N VAL A 177 21.68 19.49 -0.93
CA VAL A 177 23.07 19.02 -1.08
C VAL A 177 23.52 18.15 0.11
N PRO A 178 23.41 18.59 1.39
CA PRO A 178 23.69 17.72 2.54
C PRO A 178 22.87 16.42 2.56
N MET A 179 21.61 16.47 2.08
CA MET A 179 20.78 15.28 1.95
C MET A 179 21.38 14.27 0.96
N LEU A 180 21.85 14.72 -0.20
CA LEU A 180 22.55 13.87 -1.17
C LEU A 180 23.84 13.28 -0.59
N GLU A 181 24.59 14.06 0.19
CA GLU A 181 25.80 13.58 0.86
C GLU A 181 25.49 12.45 1.85
N GLU A 182 24.42 12.58 2.64
CA GLU A 182 23.96 11.54 3.57
C GLU A 182 23.45 10.29 2.84
N LEU A 183 22.63 10.44 1.79
CA LEU A 183 22.17 9.32 0.97
C LEU A 183 23.35 8.54 0.37
N LYS A 184 24.37 9.26 -0.11
CA LYS A 184 25.61 8.66 -0.63
C LYS A 184 26.42 7.98 0.46
N ARG A 185 26.62 8.62 1.62
CA ARG A 185 27.36 8.08 2.77
C ARG A 185 26.74 6.78 3.26
N LEU A 186 25.42 6.74 3.33
CA LEU A 186 24.63 5.58 3.76
C LEU A 186 24.47 4.51 2.66
N ARG A 187 24.89 4.82 1.43
CA ARG A 187 24.73 3.96 0.24
C ARG A 187 23.27 3.58 0.03
N ALA A 188 22.37 4.56 0.15
CA ALA A 188 20.93 4.36 0.02
C ALA A 188 20.58 3.74 -1.34
N THR A 189 19.74 2.71 -1.32
CA THR A 189 19.13 2.11 -2.52
C THR A 189 17.62 2.34 -2.57
N ILE A 190 17.01 2.59 -1.41
CA ILE A 190 15.62 3.00 -1.24
C ILE A 190 15.63 4.29 -0.40
N TRP A 191 14.90 5.31 -0.84
CA TRP A 191 14.71 6.54 -0.07
C TRP A 191 13.22 6.86 0.10
N LEU A 192 12.79 6.98 1.35
CA LEU A 192 11.47 7.53 1.71
C LEU A 192 11.61 9.05 1.85
N ALA A 193 11.05 9.76 0.87
CA ALA A 193 11.27 11.18 0.65
C ALA A 193 9.97 11.98 0.77
N ARG A 194 10.09 13.24 1.21
CA ARG A 194 8.99 14.20 1.18
C ARG A 194 8.93 14.89 -0.17
N ILE A 195 7.74 15.31 -0.62
CA ILE A 195 7.52 15.97 -1.93
C ILE A 195 8.51 17.13 -2.15
N GLY A 196 8.66 18.01 -1.15
CA GLY A 196 9.57 19.16 -1.25
C GLY A 196 11.05 18.79 -1.37
N GLN A 197 11.48 17.67 -0.78
CA GLN A 197 12.87 17.20 -0.88
C GLN A 197 13.16 16.69 -2.30
N VAL A 198 12.22 15.93 -2.87
CA VAL A 198 12.31 15.46 -4.27
C VAL A 198 12.34 16.65 -5.23
N ALA A 199 11.44 17.62 -5.06
CA ALA A 199 11.40 18.83 -5.87
C ALA A 199 12.70 19.66 -5.77
N ALA A 200 13.25 19.81 -4.56
CA ALA A 200 14.48 20.57 -4.34
C ALA A 200 15.71 19.91 -5.02
N ILE A 201 15.84 18.58 -4.93
CA ILE A 201 16.92 17.85 -5.60
C ILE A 201 16.73 17.84 -7.12
N ALA A 202 15.49 17.78 -7.61
CA ALA A 202 15.19 17.88 -9.05
C ALA A 202 15.64 19.22 -9.65
N ALA A 203 15.66 20.29 -8.85
CA ALA A 203 16.08 21.63 -9.26
C ALA A 203 17.60 21.89 -9.17
N LEU A 204 18.38 20.93 -8.65
CA LEU A 204 19.83 21.10 -8.55
C LEU A 204 20.53 20.96 -9.92
N PRO A 205 21.64 21.68 -10.13
CA PRO A 205 22.49 21.46 -11.29
C PRO A 205 23.02 20.00 -11.34
N PRO A 206 23.05 19.33 -12.51
CA PRO A 206 23.47 17.93 -12.62
C PRO A 206 24.85 17.64 -12.02
N GLU A 207 25.79 18.58 -12.05
CA GLU A 207 27.12 18.43 -11.46
C GLU A 207 27.13 18.34 -9.93
N GLN A 208 26.08 18.83 -9.27
CA GLN A 208 25.89 18.70 -7.83
C GLN A 208 25.17 17.41 -7.47
N VAL A 209 24.49 16.78 -8.43
CA VAL A 209 23.74 15.55 -8.23
C VAL A 209 24.66 14.36 -8.46
N GLY A 210 25.12 13.79 -7.34
CA GLY A 210 25.92 12.57 -7.34
C GLY A 210 25.08 11.31 -7.57
N ARG A 211 25.53 10.20 -6.98
CA ARG A 211 24.78 8.93 -7.03
C ARG A 211 23.49 9.05 -6.23
N LEU A 212 22.37 8.74 -6.88
CA LEU A 212 21.04 8.67 -6.29
C LEU A 212 20.65 7.22 -5.95
N PRO A 213 19.68 7.02 -5.04
CA PRO A 213 19.02 5.74 -4.83
C PRO A 213 18.22 5.31 -6.07
N ASP A 214 18.23 4.02 -6.39
CA ASP A 214 17.48 3.49 -7.54
C ASP A 214 15.95 3.47 -7.29
N VAL A 215 15.53 3.58 -6.03
CA VAL A 215 14.13 3.68 -5.62
C VAL A 215 13.92 4.90 -4.74
N ILE A 216 12.96 5.74 -5.12
CA ILE A 216 12.50 6.88 -4.34
C ILE A 216 10.99 6.72 -4.17
N VAL A 217 10.52 6.73 -2.93
CA VAL A 217 9.12 6.60 -2.57
C VAL A 217 8.68 7.90 -1.89
N ILE A 218 7.54 8.43 -2.31
CA ILE A 218 6.93 9.65 -1.78
C ILE A 218 5.63 9.26 -1.08
N PRO A 219 5.63 9.12 0.26
CA PRO A 219 4.40 8.91 1.02
C PRO A 219 3.51 10.15 0.96
N ILE A 220 2.21 9.97 0.72
CA ILE A 220 1.21 11.03 0.78
C ILE A 220 -0.01 10.57 1.61
N GLY A 221 -0.62 11.50 2.34
CA GLY A 221 -1.73 11.23 3.25
C GLY A 221 -3.07 11.66 2.67
N ASP A 222 -3.06 12.60 1.73
CA ASP A 222 -4.25 13.10 1.05
C ASP A 222 -4.12 12.85 -0.47
N GLY A 223 -5.19 12.32 -1.07
CA GLY A 223 -5.26 12.11 -2.51
C GLY A 223 -5.10 13.42 -3.31
N GLY A 224 -5.44 14.57 -2.72
CA GLY A 224 -5.21 15.89 -3.31
C GLY A 224 -3.73 16.24 -3.51
N GLU A 225 -2.83 15.65 -2.72
CA GLU A 225 -1.38 15.87 -2.85
C GLU A 225 -0.79 15.18 -4.09
N ASN A 226 -1.51 14.22 -4.69
CA ASN A 226 -1.02 13.40 -5.79
C ASN A 226 -0.57 14.24 -6.99
N VAL A 227 -1.26 15.35 -7.27
CA VAL A 227 -0.89 16.25 -8.38
C VAL A 227 0.51 16.82 -8.17
N ILE A 228 0.78 17.36 -6.97
CA ILE A 228 2.06 18.00 -6.65
C ILE A 228 3.16 16.93 -6.52
N ALA A 229 2.86 15.78 -5.91
CA ALA A 229 3.81 14.67 -5.80
C ALA A 229 4.24 14.15 -7.19
N ARG A 230 3.30 14.01 -8.13
CA ARG A 230 3.59 13.59 -9.51
C ARG A 230 4.33 14.66 -10.30
N GLN A 231 4.08 15.94 -10.07
CA GLN A 231 4.87 17.03 -10.66
C GLN A 231 6.33 16.96 -10.18
N ALA A 232 6.56 16.78 -8.88
CA ALA A 232 7.90 16.60 -8.33
C ALA A 232 8.59 15.35 -8.89
N ALA A 233 7.88 14.21 -8.98
CA ALA A 233 8.40 12.99 -9.59
C ALA A 233 8.77 13.17 -11.06
N ALA A 234 7.91 13.84 -11.85
CA ALA A 234 8.17 14.11 -13.26
C ALA A 234 9.36 15.04 -13.48
N ALA A 235 9.52 16.07 -12.65
CA ALA A 235 10.70 16.93 -12.65
C ALA A 235 11.97 16.14 -12.32
N PHE A 236 11.91 15.29 -11.30
CA PHE A 236 13.02 14.43 -10.89
C PHE A 236 13.41 13.43 -12.00
N ARG A 237 12.44 12.78 -12.65
CA ARG A 237 12.68 11.90 -13.79
C ARG A 237 13.32 12.66 -14.95
N THR A 238 12.84 13.85 -15.25
CA THR A 238 13.38 14.68 -16.34
C THR A 238 14.84 15.06 -16.07
N ALA A 239 15.17 15.39 -14.83
CA ALA A 239 16.52 15.77 -14.44
C ALA A 239 17.48 14.56 -14.34
N HIS A 240 17.01 13.44 -13.77
CA HIS A 240 17.89 12.38 -13.27
C HIS A 240 17.60 10.98 -13.84
N GLY A 241 16.58 10.81 -14.67
CA GLY A 241 16.20 9.53 -15.28
C GLY A 241 15.61 8.49 -14.31
N ILE A 242 15.38 8.86 -13.05
CA ILE A 242 14.79 8.01 -12.02
C ILE A 242 13.36 8.46 -11.80
N GLU A 243 12.40 7.52 -11.75
CA GLU A 243 10.99 7.82 -11.46
C GLU A 243 10.69 7.57 -9.98
N PRO A 244 10.51 8.62 -9.16
CA PRO A 244 9.93 8.47 -7.83
C PRO A 244 8.49 7.96 -7.93
N VAL A 245 8.11 7.07 -7.02
CA VAL A 245 6.75 6.53 -6.94
C VAL A 245 6.00 7.08 -5.74
N VAL A 246 4.71 7.31 -5.90
CA VAL A 246 3.81 7.70 -4.80
C VAL A 246 3.40 6.46 -4.01
N ALA A 247 3.36 6.60 -2.69
CA ALA A 247 2.78 5.64 -1.76
C ALA A 247 1.63 6.33 -0.99
N PHE A 248 0.39 5.99 -1.32
CA PHE A 248 -0.78 6.57 -0.66
C PHE A 248 -1.06 5.83 0.65
N ALA A 249 -1.05 6.58 1.75
CA ALA A 249 -1.22 6.08 3.11
C ALA A 249 -2.02 7.10 3.92
N PRO A 250 -3.36 7.15 3.73
CA PRO A 250 -4.19 8.16 4.34
C PRO A 250 -4.19 8.06 5.87
N GLU A 251 -4.23 9.21 6.54
CA GLU A 251 -4.13 9.29 8.00
C GLU A 251 -5.24 8.49 8.71
N ALA A 252 -6.44 8.42 8.11
CA ALA A 252 -7.58 7.66 8.62
C ALA A 252 -7.27 6.15 8.73
N VAL A 253 -6.50 5.60 7.79
CA VAL A 253 -6.07 4.19 7.77
C VAL A 253 -4.84 4.01 8.66
N GLY A 254 -3.88 4.95 8.58
CA GLY A 254 -2.64 4.89 9.34
C GLY A 254 -1.69 3.79 8.86
N GLY A 255 -1.76 3.43 7.58
CA GLY A 255 -0.90 2.43 6.92
C GLY A 255 -1.00 2.52 5.39
N LEU A 256 -0.21 1.71 4.69
CA LEU A 256 -0.11 1.75 3.22
C LEU A 256 -1.39 1.22 2.56
N VAL A 257 -1.94 1.96 1.59
CA VAL A 257 -3.16 1.60 0.82
C VAL A 257 -2.84 1.27 -0.63
N SER A 258 -2.05 2.10 -1.30
CA SER A 258 -1.66 1.87 -2.70
C SER A 258 -0.28 2.42 -3.00
N MET A 259 0.42 1.78 -3.94
CA MET A 259 1.66 2.30 -4.50
C MET A 259 1.95 1.69 -5.87
N ASN A 260 2.81 2.34 -6.64
CA ASN A 260 3.38 1.74 -7.85
C ASN A 260 4.66 0.98 -7.53
N THR A 261 4.92 -0.08 -8.28
CA THR A 261 6.22 -0.73 -8.27
C THR A 261 7.25 0.19 -8.94
N PRO A 262 8.37 0.52 -8.27
CA PRO A 262 9.42 1.34 -8.87
C PRO A 262 9.90 0.72 -10.20
N PRO A 263 9.98 1.48 -11.31
CA PRO A 263 10.36 0.93 -12.61
C PRO A 263 11.71 0.20 -12.60
N SER A 264 12.65 0.66 -11.78
CA SER A 264 13.99 0.06 -11.60
C SER A 264 13.97 -1.36 -11.02
N ARG A 265 12.82 -1.84 -10.56
CA ARG A 265 12.64 -3.17 -9.94
C ARG A 265 12.06 -4.20 -10.89
N LEU A 266 11.56 -3.77 -12.04
CA LEU A 266 10.90 -4.65 -12.99
C LEU A 266 11.91 -5.33 -13.92
N VAL A 267 11.60 -6.56 -14.30
CA VAL A 267 12.46 -7.38 -15.16
C VAL A 267 11.82 -7.59 -16.55
N ALA A 268 10.54 -7.24 -16.73
CA ALA A 268 9.81 -7.42 -17.98
C ALA A 268 8.86 -6.24 -18.27
N ASP A 269 8.76 -5.87 -19.55
CA ASP A 269 7.98 -4.72 -20.04
C ASP A 269 6.47 -5.01 -20.19
N ALA A 270 6.01 -6.22 -19.84
CA ALA A 270 4.64 -6.67 -20.13
C ALA A 270 3.60 -6.25 -19.07
N GLU A 271 4.02 -5.68 -17.94
CA GLU A 271 3.11 -5.30 -16.86
C GLU A 271 2.82 -3.80 -16.87
N ILE A 272 1.54 -3.41 -16.78
CA ILE A 272 1.16 -2.01 -16.55
C ILE A 272 1.54 -1.66 -15.12
N ILE A 273 2.52 -0.78 -14.95
CA ILE A 273 3.14 -0.50 -13.64
C ILE A 273 2.73 0.83 -13.02
N SER A 274 2.05 1.65 -13.81
CA SER A 274 1.51 2.94 -13.41
C SER A 274 0.38 3.32 -14.37
N ARG A 275 -0.63 4.00 -13.85
CA ARG A 275 -1.69 4.66 -14.63
C ARG A 275 -1.60 6.16 -14.39
N PRO A 276 -1.79 7.00 -15.43
CA PRO A 276 -1.95 8.43 -15.23
C PRO A 276 -3.03 8.71 -14.19
N GLU A 277 -2.76 9.67 -13.30
CA GLU A 277 -3.69 10.18 -12.27
C GLU A 277 -4.02 9.21 -11.13
N SER A 278 -3.57 7.96 -11.23
CA SER A 278 -3.69 7.00 -10.13
C SER A 278 -2.81 7.36 -8.93
N LEU A 279 -3.21 6.88 -7.76
CA LEU A 279 -2.46 6.79 -6.50
C LEU A 279 -1.63 5.49 -6.42
N GLY A 280 -1.48 4.82 -7.57
CA GLY A 280 -0.85 3.52 -7.70
C GLY A 280 -1.80 2.34 -7.50
N ARG A 281 -1.24 1.13 -7.53
CA ARG A 281 -2.02 -0.10 -7.39
C ARG A 281 -2.33 -0.36 -5.92
N VAL A 282 -3.58 -0.73 -5.62
CA VAL A 282 -3.99 -1.12 -4.26
C VAL A 282 -3.12 -2.29 -3.81
N VAL A 283 -2.52 -2.15 -2.62
CA VAL A 283 -1.59 -3.15 -2.10
C VAL A 283 -2.30 -4.39 -1.60
N MET A 284 -1.56 -5.49 -1.53
CA MET A 284 -2.08 -6.74 -0.96
C MET A 284 -2.49 -6.53 0.50
N GLY A 285 -3.65 -7.06 0.88
CA GLY A 285 -4.22 -6.89 2.23
C GLY A 285 -5.02 -5.61 2.42
N VAL A 286 -5.36 -4.93 1.32
CA VAL A 286 -6.25 -3.77 1.31
C VAL A 286 -7.32 -3.95 0.24
N VAL A 287 -8.54 -3.53 0.56
CA VAL A 287 -9.63 -3.35 -0.41
C VAL A 287 -10.20 -1.95 -0.23
N VAL A 288 -10.50 -1.29 -1.35
CA VAL A 288 -11.16 0.00 -1.39
C VAL A 288 -12.51 -0.19 -2.07
N TRP A 289 -13.57 -0.14 -1.29
CA TRP A 289 -14.93 -0.13 -1.79
C TRP A 289 -15.29 1.29 -2.24
N PRO A 290 -15.65 1.49 -3.52
CA PRO A 290 -16.04 2.80 -4.01
C PRO A 290 -17.19 3.41 -3.21
N LEU A 291 -18.16 2.57 -2.82
CA LEU A 291 -19.28 2.92 -1.96
C LEU A 291 -19.45 1.85 -0.88
N ALA A 292 -19.59 2.25 0.38
CA ALA A 292 -19.87 1.33 1.49
C ALA A 292 -21.14 0.49 1.27
N SER A 293 -22.15 1.08 0.63
CA SER A 293 -23.43 0.42 0.31
C SER A 293 -23.28 -0.78 -0.64
N ASP A 294 -22.19 -0.86 -1.39
CA ASP A 294 -21.91 -2.00 -2.27
C ASP A 294 -21.75 -3.30 -1.47
N ARG A 295 -21.24 -3.22 -0.22
CA ARG A 295 -21.04 -4.36 0.68
C ARG A 295 -22.37 -5.00 1.07
N ALA A 296 -23.36 -4.17 1.42
CA ALA A 296 -24.69 -4.62 1.81
C ALA A 296 -25.40 -5.39 0.69
N ARG A 297 -25.22 -4.97 -0.58
CA ARG A 297 -25.79 -5.68 -1.74
C ARG A 297 -25.24 -7.10 -1.91
N LEU A 298 -24.06 -7.37 -1.36
CA LEU A 298 -23.40 -8.67 -1.40
C LEU A 298 -23.66 -9.53 -0.15
N GLY A 299 -24.48 -9.04 0.79
CA GLY A 299 -24.76 -9.75 2.04
C GLY A 299 -23.56 -9.82 2.99
N LEU A 300 -22.60 -8.90 2.84
CA LEU A 300 -21.49 -8.74 3.78
C LEU A 300 -21.98 -7.97 5.03
N GLU A 301 -21.42 -8.30 6.20
CA GLU A 301 -21.79 -7.61 7.44
C GLU A 301 -21.40 -6.13 7.37
N PRO A 302 -22.22 -5.20 7.88
CA PRO A 302 -21.82 -3.82 8.07
C PRO A 302 -20.55 -3.71 8.92
N LEU A 303 -19.63 -2.82 8.55
CA LEU A 303 -18.41 -2.53 9.29
C LEU A 303 -18.47 -1.13 9.94
N ASP A 304 -17.57 -0.88 10.89
CA ASP A 304 -17.43 0.45 11.48
C ASP A 304 -17.07 1.47 10.39
N GLY A 305 -17.89 2.52 10.24
CA GLY A 305 -17.79 3.47 9.13
C GLY A 305 -18.82 3.24 8.00
N ASP A 306 -19.57 2.13 8.00
CA ASP A 306 -20.69 1.92 7.07
C ASP A 306 -21.97 2.67 7.47
N ALA A 307 -21.96 3.38 8.61
CA ALA A 307 -23.13 4.00 9.19
C ALA A 307 -23.72 5.10 8.27
N SER A 308 -24.76 4.72 7.53
CA SER A 308 -26.08 5.35 7.72
C SER A 308 -26.42 5.25 9.20
N ASP A 309 -26.01 6.24 9.99
CA ASP A 309 -26.39 6.28 11.40
C ASP A 309 -27.91 6.45 11.46
N GLY A 310 -28.59 5.51 12.12
CA GLY A 310 -30.03 5.49 12.27
C GLY A 310 -30.49 6.62 13.17
N GLY A 311 -30.53 7.84 12.64
CA GLY A 311 -31.34 8.93 13.15
C GLY A 311 -32.66 8.94 12.38
N THR A 312 -33.77 8.65 13.05
CA THR A 312 -35.10 9.07 12.60
C THR A 312 -35.13 10.60 12.58
N SER A 313 -34.77 11.18 11.45
CA SER A 313 -35.16 12.53 11.07
C SER A 313 -35.66 12.46 9.63
N GLU A 314 -36.98 12.56 9.50
CA GLU A 314 -37.65 12.93 8.26
C GLU A 314 -37.18 14.35 7.88
N ASP A 315 -36.02 14.44 7.24
CA ASP A 315 -35.60 15.63 6.50
C ASP A 315 -35.11 15.18 5.13
N GLU A 316 -36.04 15.23 4.18
CA GLU A 316 -35.79 15.10 2.75
C GLU A 316 -34.84 16.22 2.30
N GLY A 317 -33.61 15.87 1.89
CA GLY A 317 -32.79 16.78 1.07
C GLY A 317 -31.28 16.83 1.33
N ALA A 318 -30.74 16.20 2.38
CA ALA A 318 -29.30 16.13 2.56
C ALA A 318 -28.71 14.95 1.76
N SER A 319 -27.95 15.27 0.70
CA SER A 319 -27.20 14.30 -0.13
C SER A 319 -26.51 13.25 0.74
N LYS A 320 -26.87 11.97 0.52
CA LYS A 320 -26.23 10.79 1.11
C LYS A 320 -24.76 10.80 0.65
N ALA A 321 -23.87 11.39 1.45
CA ALA A 321 -22.51 11.66 1.03
C ALA A 321 -21.80 10.37 0.56
N ASP A 322 -21.30 10.38 -0.68
CA ASP A 322 -20.52 9.30 -1.28
C ASP A 322 -19.13 9.23 -0.62
N PHE A 323 -18.98 8.35 0.38
CA PHE A 323 -17.68 8.00 0.94
C PHE A 323 -17.25 6.62 0.44
N SER A 324 -15.96 6.48 0.18
CA SER A 324 -15.35 5.17 -0.01
C SER A 324 -15.00 4.54 1.33
N LEU A 325 -15.14 3.22 1.40
CA LEU A 325 -14.74 2.44 2.56
C LEU A 325 -13.45 1.69 2.25
N ILE A 326 -12.43 1.90 3.07
CA ILE A 326 -11.19 1.14 2.99
C ILE A 326 -11.21 0.10 4.08
N VAL A 327 -11.03 -1.18 3.73
CA VAL A 327 -10.80 -2.26 4.69
C VAL A 327 -9.37 -2.75 4.51
N ALA A 328 -8.57 -2.68 5.56
CA ALA A 328 -7.12 -2.82 5.45
C ALA A 328 -6.52 -3.62 6.62
N ALA A 329 -5.72 -4.63 6.29
CA ALA A 329 -4.86 -5.32 7.24
C ALA A 329 -3.70 -4.43 7.69
N THR A 330 -3.35 -3.44 6.85
CA THR A 330 -2.33 -2.41 7.10
C THR A 330 -2.83 -1.29 8.02
N ALA A 331 -4.13 -1.24 8.33
CA ALA A 331 -4.69 -0.17 9.15
C ALA A 331 -4.29 -0.30 10.62
N ALA A 332 -3.65 0.73 11.17
CA ALA A 332 -3.14 0.74 12.54
C ALA A 332 -3.93 1.63 13.52
N ARG A 333 -4.89 2.44 13.03
CA ARG A 333 -5.68 3.35 13.88
C ARG A 333 -6.99 2.73 14.34
N ARG A 334 -7.09 2.41 15.63
CA ARG A 334 -8.38 2.17 16.29
C ARG A 334 -9.03 3.50 16.67
N THR A 335 -10.28 3.70 16.29
CA THR A 335 -11.12 4.72 16.92
C THR A 335 -11.32 4.36 18.40
N ALA A 336 -11.35 5.37 19.27
CA ALA A 336 -11.59 5.16 20.70
C ALA A 336 -12.98 4.54 20.90
N GLY A 337 -13.05 3.29 21.38
CA GLY A 337 -14.32 2.62 21.70
C GLY A 337 -14.41 1.12 21.39
N GLY A 338 -13.48 0.53 20.63
CA GLY A 338 -13.53 -0.90 20.30
C GLY A 338 -13.06 -1.83 21.43
N GLY A 339 -13.96 -2.70 21.90
CA GLY A 339 -13.69 -3.75 22.88
C GLY A 339 -12.77 -4.88 22.36
N ASP A 340 -12.28 -5.70 23.31
CA ASP A 340 -11.23 -6.73 23.19
C ASP A 340 -11.51 -7.84 22.14
N GLY A 341 -12.76 -7.98 21.68
CA GLY A 341 -13.18 -9.07 20.77
C GLY A 341 -12.84 -8.89 19.29
N ARG A 342 -12.50 -7.68 18.82
CA ARG A 342 -12.27 -7.37 17.38
C ARG A 342 -10.79 -7.35 16.95
N GLU A 343 -9.86 -7.88 17.75
CA GLU A 343 -8.42 -7.83 17.42
C GLU A 343 -8.02 -8.57 16.15
N ARG A 344 -8.78 -9.61 15.79
CA ARG A 344 -8.53 -10.44 14.59
C ARG A 344 -9.06 -9.86 13.29
N GLU A 345 -9.97 -8.90 13.35
CA GLU A 345 -10.53 -8.30 12.14
C GLU A 345 -9.65 -7.14 11.65
N PRO A 346 -9.50 -6.97 10.33
CA PRO A 346 -8.91 -5.77 9.77
C PRO A 346 -9.80 -4.56 10.09
N LEU A 347 -9.19 -3.39 10.21
CA LEU A 347 -9.95 -2.17 10.46
C LEU A 347 -10.55 -1.66 9.16
N SER A 348 -11.73 -1.06 9.28
CA SER A 348 -12.42 -0.34 8.22
C SER A 348 -12.39 1.16 8.51
N CYS A 349 -12.22 1.97 7.47
CA CYS A 349 -12.17 3.42 7.57
C CYS A 349 -12.96 4.05 6.42
N ALA A 350 -13.92 4.90 6.75
CA ALA A 350 -14.56 5.77 5.76
C ALA A 350 -13.60 6.90 5.39
N VAL A 351 -13.39 7.13 4.10
CA VAL A 351 -12.59 8.24 3.57
C VAL A 351 -13.49 9.13 2.73
N SER A 352 -13.34 10.45 2.91
CA SER A 352 -14.13 11.44 2.18
C SER A 352 -13.90 11.37 0.67
N GLY A 353 -14.99 11.39 -0.09
CA GLY A 353 -14.98 11.31 -1.54
C GLY A 353 -14.97 9.88 -2.08
N LYS A 354 -15.28 9.77 -3.37
CA LYS A 354 -15.39 8.52 -4.11
C LYS A 354 -14.05 8.16 -4.75
N TYR A 355 -13.32 7.25 -4.11
CA TYR A 355 -12.14 6.61 -4.68
C TYR A 355 -12.57 5.46 -5.59
N LEU A 356 -11.97 5.38 -6.77
CA LEU A 356 -12.28 4.34 -7.75
C LEU A 356 -11.11 3.38 -7.92
N VAL A 357 -11.43 2.11 -8.12
CA VAL A 357 -10.43 1.08 -8.45
C VAL A 357 -10.76 0.50 -9.81
N ASP A 358 -9.85 0.65 -10.77
CA ASP A 358 -10.02 0.07 -12.11
C ASP A 358 -9.85 -1.45 -12.12
N ASP A 359 -10.03 -2.08 -13.28
CA ASP A 359 -9.92 -3.54 -13.43
C ASP A 359 -8.47 -4.06 -13.31
N HIS A 360 -7.48 -3.17 -13.33
CA HIS A 360 -6.07 -3.49 -13.10
C HIS A 360 -5.63 -3.22 -11.65
N GLY A 361 -6.56 -2.81 -10.78
CA GLY A 361 -6.33 -2.54 -9.37
C GLY A 361 -5.71 -1.18 -9.07
N PHE A 362 -5.66 -0.25 -10.03
CA PHE A 362 -5.17 1.11 -9.77
C PHE A 362 -6.24 1.95 -9.07
N LEU A 363 -5.82 2.62 -8.00
CA LEU A 363 -6.64 3.50 -7.19
C LEU A 363 -6.62 4.91 -7.79
N PHE A 364 -7.78 5.55 -7.89
CA PHE A 364 -7.93 6.92 -8.38
C PHE A 364 -8.57 7.81 -7.31
N PRO A 365 -8.04 9.03 -7.10
CA PRO A 365 -8.61 9.96 -6.14
C PRO A 365 -9.96 10.53 -6.65
N PRO A 366 -10.78 11.10 -5.76
CA PRO A 366 -12.03 11.76 -6.13
C PRO A 366 -11.82 12.86 -7.19
N GLY A 367 -12.77 12.99 -8.13
CA GLY A 367 -12.71 14.00 -9.18
C GLY A 367 -11.87 13.63 -10.41
N THR A 368 -11.25 12.44 -10.43
CA THR A 368 -10.65 11.89 -11.66
C THR A 368 -11.76 11.49 -12.64
N ALA A 369 -11.65 11.85 -13.93
CA ALA A 369 -12.71 11.66 -14.92
C ALA A 369 -13.21 10.19 -14.97
N GLU A 370 -14.52 9.99 -14.74
CA GLU A 370 -15.15 8.65 -14.70
C GLU A 370 -15.03 7.89 -16.04
N GLU A 371 -14.81 8.59 -17.16
CA GLU A 371 -14.81 8.01 -18.53
C GLU A 371 -13.64 7.06 -18.85
N VAL A 372 -12.52 7.13 -18.12
CA VAL A 372 -11.34 6.28 -18.42
C VAL A 372 -11.44 4.87 -17.79
N ILE A 373 -12.30 4.70 -16.78
CA ILE A 373 -12.32 3.50 -15.93
C ILE A 373 -13.13 2.34 -16.56
N HIS A 374 -13.96 2.62 -17.58
CA HIS A 374 -14.79 1.62 -18.27
C HIS A 374 -14.49 1.42 -19.76
N ALA A 375 -13.48 2.09 -20.33
CA ALA A 375 -13.16 2.01 -21.77
C ALA A 375 -12.31 0.77 -22.16
N GLY A 376 -12.55 -0.38 -21.52
CA GLY A 376 -11.79 -1.62 -21.73
C GLY A 376 -12.43 -2.67 -22.65
N GLU A 377 -13.69 -2.50 -23.08
CA GLU A 377 -14.32 -3.40 -24.07
C GLU A 377 -15.19 -2.63 -25.07
N PRO A 378 -14.95 -2.74 -26.39
CA PRO A 378 -16.00 -2.42 -27.35
C PRO A 378 -17.07 -3.53 -27.29
N PRO A 379 -18.37 -3.20 -27.42
CA PRO A 379 -19.42 -4.21 -27.50
C PRO A 379 -19.16 -5.12 -28.71
N ARG A 380 -18.92 -6.42 -28.45
CA ARG A 380 -18.97 -7.45 -29.49
C ARG A 380 -20.42 -7.57 -29.94
N GLY A 381 -20.75 -6.86 -31.01
CA GLY A 381 -22.07 -6.96 -31.60
C GLY A 381 -22.33 -5.87 -32.62
N GLN A 382 -21.67 -5.93 -33.77
CA GLN A 382 -22.32 -5.53 -35.03
C GLN A 382 -21.74 -6.34 -36.18
N SER A 383 -22.69 -6.99 -36.87
CA SER A 383 -22.54 -7.94 -37.95
C SER A 383 -21.74 -7.39 -39.13
N SER A 384 -20.95 -8.30 -39.70
CA SER A 384 -20.53 -8.35 -41.10
C SER A 384 -21.41 -7.54 -42.07
N GLY A 385 -20.85 -6.45 -42.60
CA GLY A 385 -21.29 -5.80 -43.83
C GLY A 385 -20.20 -5.93 -44.87
N GLU A 386 -20.44 -6.76 -45.87
CA GLU A 386 -19.56 -7.03 -47.01
C GLU A 386 -19.11 -5.74 -47.71
N SER A 387 -17.80 -5.50 -47.76
CA SER A 387 -17.21 -4.56 -48.71
C SER A 387 -16.96 -5.30 -50.03
N ARG A 388 -17.89 -5.14 -50.99
CA ARG A 388 -17.68 -5.48 -52.40
C ARG A 388 -16.52 -4.64 -52.94
N ARG A 389 -15.33 -5.23 -53.02
CA ARG A 389 -14.23 -4.71 -53.86
C ARG A 389 -14.55 -5.03 -55.33
N SER A 390 -14.86 -3.98 -56.07
CA SER A 390 -14.81 -3.95 -57.52
C SER A 390 -13.40 -4.33 -57.98
N LYS A 391 -13.28 -5.40 -58.77
CA LYS A 391 -12.09 -5.72 -59.56
C LYS A 391 -12.22 -4.97 -60.89
N SER A 392 -11.34 -4.00 -61.11
CA SER A 392 -11.02 -3.50 -62.46
C SER A 392 -9.67 -4.08 -62.86
N ASN A 393 -9.61 -4.52 -64.12
CA ASN A 393 -8.68 -5.48 -64.70
C ASN A 393 -7.22 -5.01 -64.80
N LEU A 394 -6.33 -6.00 -64.67
CA LEU A 394 -5.21 -6.20 -65.59
C LEU A 394 -5.57 -7.46 -66.40
N GLY A 395 -5.61 -7.33 -67.73
CA GLY A 395 -5.98 -8.39 -68.68
C GLY A 395 -7.19 -8.04 -69.51
#